data_AF-A0A6J5ZZ90-F1
#
_entry.id   AF-A0A6J5ZZ90-F1
#
_cell.length_a   1.000
_cell.length_b   1.000
_cell.length_c   1.000
_cell.angle_alpha   90.00
_cell.angle_beta   90.00
_cell.angle_gamma   90.00
#
_symmetry.space_group_name_H-M   'P 1'
#
loop_
_entity.id
_entity.type
_entity.pdbx_description
1 polymer ?
#
loop_
_entity_poly.entity_id
_entity_poly.type
_entity_poly.pdbx_seq_one_letter_code
_entity_poly.pdbx_strand_id
1 'polypeptide(L)'
;MELRERGLSIDAAAREVGVSRTAGRNWAKGYRTYRAGRVVGCVPALDRLEVRGNSPRFLSEDERIELADLHRAGVSVREIVRRADEHIDLAPVTGCSTLNETTCRRATARLIE
;
A
#
# COMPACT_ATOMS: atom_id res chain seq x y z
N MET A 1 0.66 18.29 13.01
CA MET A 1 0.62 17.60 11.70
C MET A 1 1.76 18.02 10.78
N GLU A 2 2.38 19.17 11.01
CA GLU A 2 3.49 19.76 10.23
C GLU A 2 4.62 18.81 9.78
N LEU A 3 5.14 17.93 10.67
CA LEU A 3 6.20 16.99 10.29
C LEU A 3 5.74 15.96 9.25
N ARG A 4 4.46 15.57 9.27
CA ARG A 4 3.89 14.60 8.33
C ARG A 4 3.63 15.23 6.97
N GLU A 5 3.14 16.46 6.96
CA GLU A 5 2.93 17.26 5.74
C GLU A 5 4.24 17.51 4.99
N ARG A 6 5.35 17.66 5.72
CA ARG A 6 6.72 17.72 5.17
C ARG A 6 7.23 16.39 4.58
N GLY A 7 6.39 15.35 4.54
CA GLY A 7 6.71 14.06 3.96
C GLY A 7 7.50 13.11 4.87
N LEU A 8 7.70 13.46 6.15
CA LEU A 8 8.45 12.58 7.05
C LEU A 8 7.66 11.29 7.36
N SER A 9 8.41 10.19 7.42
CA SER A 9 7.88 8.93 7.94
C SER A 9 7.52 9.07 9.43
N ILE A 10 6.59 8.25 9.91
CA ILE A 10 6.22 8.20 11.34
C ILE A 10 7.46 7.99 12.21
N ASP A 11 8.38 7.11 11.80
CA ASP A 11 9.60 6.81 12.56
C ASP A 11 10.60 7.98 12.57
N ALA A 12 10.63 8.80 11.51
CA ALA A 12 11.46 10.00 11.47
C ALA A 12 10.86 11.12 12.34
N ALA A 13 9.54 11.35 12.20
CA ALA A 13 8.82 12.30 13.03
C ALA A 13 8.88 11.93 14.52
N ALA A 14 8.82 10.64 14.88
CA ALA A 14 8.96 10.17 16.25
C ALA A 14 10.33 10.53 16.85
N ARG A 15 11.40 10.41 16.06
CA ARG A 15 12.74 10.82 16.48
C ARG A 15 12.85 12.32 16.67
N GLU A 16 12.29 13.09 15.73
CA GLU A 16 12.29 14.56 15.77
C GLU A 16 11.61 15.09 17.04
N VAL A 17 10.47 14.50 17.43
CA VAL A 17 9.73 14.90 18.64
C VAL A 17 10.21 14.21 19.92
N GLY A 18 11.27 13.39 19.85
CA GLY A 18 11.86 12.74 21.02
C GLY A 18 11.07 11.59 21.64
N VAL A 19 10.17 10.94 20.88
CA VAL A 19 9.39 9.78 21.36
C VAL A 19 9.91 8.46 20.77
N SER A 20 9.60 7.35 21.46
CA SER A 20 9.97 6.03 20.95
C SER A 20 9.24 5.71 19.63
N ARG A 21 9.89 4.91 18.77
CA ARG A 21 9.27 4.42 17.51
C ARG A 21 7.92 3.74 17.77
N THR A 22 7.82 2.95 18.83
CA THR A 22 6.59 2.26 19.21
C THR A 22 5.49 3.24 19.60
N ALA A 23 5.81 4.26 20.41
CA ALA A 23 4.87 5.32 20.75
C ALA A 23 4.40 6.07 19.50
N GLY A 24 5.33 6.47 18.63
CA GLY A 24 5.00 7.15 17.38
C GLY A 24 4.05 6.35 16.49
N ARG A 25 4.25 5.03 16.35
CA ARG A 25 3.37 4.15 15.56
C ARG A 25 2.01 3.92 16.21
N ASN A 26 1.97 3.82 17.54
CA ASN A 26 0.71 3.70 18.27
C ASN A 26 -0.11 4.98 18.14
N TRP A 27 0.52 6.13 18.31
CA TRP A 27 -0.14 7.44 18.18
C TRP A 27 -0.60 7.70 16.75
N ALA A 28 0.16 7.28 15.74
CA ALA A 28 -0.24 7.39 14.34
C ALA A 28 -1.61 6.75 14.04
N LYS A 29 -1.93 5.65 14.73
CA LYS A 29 -3.19 4.90 14.58
C LYS A 29 -4.28 5.37 15.54
N GLY A 30 -3.97 6.32 16.41
CA GLY A 30 -4.77 6.67 17.57
C GLY A 30 -4.48 5.72 18.73
N TYR A 31 -4.33 6.28 19.93
CA TYR A 31 -3.94 5.52 21.12
C TYR A 31 -4.73 5.97 22.34
N ARG A 32 -5.22 5.00 23.11
CA ARG A 32 -5.95 5.25 24.36
C ARG A 32 -5.18 4.66 25.52
N THR A 33 -5.00 5.45 26.57
CA THR A 33 -4.40 5.01 27.83
C THR A 33 -5.51 4.74 28.82
N TYR A 34 -5.48 3.58 29.46
CA TYR A 34 -6.44 3.17 30.48
C TYR A 34 -5.79 3.08 31.85
N ARG A 35 -6.52 3.47 32.89
CA ARG A 35 -6.15 3.27 34.29
C ARG A 35 -7.39 2.81 35.06
N ALA A 36 -7.28 1.69 35.78
CA ALA A 36 -8.41 1.06 36.49
C ALA A 36 -9.65 0.86 35.58
N GLY A 37 -9.44 0.40 34.34
CA GLY A 37 -10.52 0.16 33.38
C GLY A 37 -11.14 1.43 32.77
N ARG A 38 -10.68 2.62 33.15
CA ARG A 38 -11.19 3.91 32.62
C ARG A 38 -10.18 4.54 31.68
N VAL A 39 -10.65 5.15 30.59
CA VAL A 39 -9.79 5.93 29.69
C VAL A 39 -9.31 7.17 30.44
N VAL A 40 -7.99 7.32 30.57
CA VAL A 40 -7.35 8.48 31.21
C VAL A 40 -6.62 9.37 30.21
N GLY A 41 -6.45 8.93 28.97
CA GLY A 41 -5.87 9.72 27.90
C GLY A 41 -6.21 9.16 26.53
N CYS A 42 -6.36 10.04 25.55
CA CYS A 42 -6.63 9.68 24.17
C CYS A 42 -5.78 10.57 23.26
N VAL A 43 -5.01 9.94 22.38
CA VAL A 43 -4.35 10.58 21.25
C VAL A 43 -5.17 10.21 20.00
N PRO A 44 -5.76 11.19 19.28
CA PRO A 44 -6.48 10.90 18.05
C PRO A 44 -5.53 10.36 16.98
N ALA A 45 -6.06 9.56 16.06
CA ALA A 45 -5.29 9.08 14.93
C ALA A 45 -4.84 10.25 14.04
N LEU A 46 -3.65 10.13 13.48
CA LEU A 46 -3.17 11.12 12.50
C LEU A 46 -3.86 10.86 11.17
N ASP A 47 -4.16 11.93 10.43
CA ASP A 47 -4.72 11.78 9.09
C ASP A 47 -3.75 10.98 8.22
N ARG A 48 -4.33 10.08 7.42
CA ARG A 48 -3.58 9.32 6.45
C ARG A 48 -3.09 10.30 5.39
N LEU A 49 -1.79 10.59 5.42
CA LEU A 49 -1.13 11.23 4.28
C LEU A 49 -1.54 10.47 3.03
N GLU A 50 -1.98 11.20 2.00
CA GLU A 50 -2.40 10.63 0.72
C GLU A 50 -1.45 9.52 0.31
N VAL A 51 -2.05 8.39 -0.08
CA VAL A 51 -1.35 7.12 -0.29
C VAL A 51 -0.11 7.39 -1.11
N ARG A 52 1.05 7.04 -0.55
CA ARG A 52 2.32 7.11 -1.26
C ARG A 52 2.12 6.34 -2.58
N GLY A 53 2.15 7.06 -3.70
CA GLY A 53 1.82 6.48 -5.01
C GLY A 53 2.60 5.19 -5.25
N ASN A 54 1.98 4.26 -5.99
CA ASN A 54 2.63 3.01 -6.36
C ASN A 54 3.95 3.33 -7.07
N SER A 55 5.02 2.64 -6.66
CA SER A 55 6.33 2.83 -7.31
C SER A 55 6.20 2.46 -8.80
N PRO A 56 6.90 3.13 -9.73
CA PRO A 56 6.84 2.84 -11.17
C PRO A 56 7.18 1.39 -11.58
N ARG A 57 7.78 0.62 -10.67
CA ARG A 57 8.00 -0.83 -10.84
C ARG A 57 6.73 -1.68 -10.70
N PHE A 58 5.65 -1.10 -10.21
CA PHE A 58 4.37 -1.74 -9.97
C PHE A 58 3.30 -1.02 -10.78
N LEU A 59 2.20 -1.73 -11.05
CA LEU A 59 1.02 -1.17 -11.69
C LEU A 59 0.46 0.00 -10.86
N SER A 60 0.10 1.06 -11.57
CA SER A 60 -0.76 2.12 -11.08
C SER A 60 -2.14 1.56 -10.67
N GLU A 61 -2.90 2.36 -9.94
CA GLU A 61 -4.24 1.94 -9.51
C GLU A 61 -5.18 1.76 -10.71
N ASP A 62 -5.09 2.65 -11.70
CA ASP A 62 -5.92 2.60 -12.91
C ASP A 62 -5.65 1.32 -13.72
N GLU A 63 -4.38 0.95 -13.89
CA GLU A 63 -4.00 -0.31 -14.56
C GLU A 63 -4.53 -1.53 -13.79
N ARG A 64 -4.52 -1.51 -12.45
CA ARG A 64 -5.08 -2.60 -11.64
C ARG A 64 -6.60 -2.71 -11.80
N ILE A 65 -7.30 -1.59 -11.89
CA ILE A 65 -8.74 -1.54 -12.14
C ILE A 65 -9.06 -2.13 -13.52
N GLU A 66 -8.32 -1.75 -14.56
CA GLU A 66 -8.50 -2.28 -15.91
C GLU A 66 -8.32 -3.81 -15.96
N LEU A 67 -7.25 -4.34 -15.32
CA LEU A 67 -7.03 -5.79 -15.26
C LEU A 67 -8.15 -6.51 -14.51
N ALA A 68 -8.69 -5.90 -13.44
CA ALA A 68 -9.81 -6.46 -12.69
C ALA A 68 -11.09 -6.52 -13.53
N ASP A 69 -11.35 -5.48 -14.34
CA ASP A 69 -12.51 -5.44 -15.23
C ASP A 69 -12.38 -6.45 -16.37
N LEU A 70 -11.20 -6.59 -16.97
CA LEU A 70 -10.94 -7.62 -17.98
C LEU A 70 -11.12 -9.04 -17.41
N HIS A 71 -10.63 -9.28 -16.20
CA HIS A 71 -10.82 -10.56 -15.52
C HIS A 71 -12.31 -10.82 -15.23
N ARG A 72 -13.04 -9.81 -14.75
CA ARG A 72 -14.49 -9.89 -14.50
C ARG A 72 -15.28 -10.13 -15.79
N ALA A 73 -14.83 -9.58 -16.92
CA ALA A 73 -15.40 -9.81 -18.25
C ALA A 73 -15.11 -11.21 -18.82
N GLY A 74 -14.38 -12.07 -18.08
CA GLY A 74 -14.07 -13.44 -18.49
C GLY A 74 -12.95 -13.54 -19.53
N VAL A 75 -12.15 -12.49 -19.69
CA VAL A 75 -10.97 -12.53 -20.56
C VAL A 75 -9.96 -13.51 -19.97
N SER A 76 -9.38 -14.36 -20.82
CA SER A 76 -8.37 -15.32 -20.37
C SER A 76 -7.13 -14.61 -19.82
N VAL A 77 -6.52 -15.17 -18.78
CA VAL A 77 -5.31 -14.60 -18.14
C VAL A 77 -4.19 -14.33 -19.14
N ARG A 78 -4.02 -15.18 -20.17
CA ARG A 78 -3.00 -14.99 -21.21
C ARG A 78 -3.24 -13.73 -22.04
N GLU A 79 -4.49 -13.48 -22.38
CA GLU A 79 -4.89 -12.31 -23.16
C GLU A 79 -4.82 -11.02 -22.32
N ILE A 80 -5.12 -11.11 -21.02
CA ILE A 80 -4.92 -10.02 -20.06
C ILE A 80 -3.44 -9.62 -19.98
N VAL A 81 -2.54 -10.61 -19.84
CA VAL A 81 -1.09 -10.36 -19.80
C VAL A 81 -0.59 -9.73 -21.10
N ARG A 82 -1.06 -10.22 -22.26
CA ARG A 82 -0.69 -9.65 -23.57
C ARG A 82 -1.08 -8.17 -23.68
N ARG A 83 -2.30 -7.82 -23.26
CA ARG A 83 -2.77 -6.42 -23.29
C ARG A 83 -2.04 -5.53 -22.31
N ALA A 84 -1.73 -6.05 -21.12
CA ALA A 84 -0.92 -5.34 -20.15
C ALA A 84 0.49 -5.05 -20.70
N ASP A 85 1.11 -6.01 -21.39
CA ASP A 85 2.44 -5.84 -21.98
C ASP A 85 2.47 -4.81 -23.13
N GLU A 86 1.36 -4.66 -23.86
CA GLU A 86 1.23 -3.69 -24.97
C GLU A 86 0.91 -2.26 -24.50
N HIS A 87 0.23 -2.10 -23.37
CA HIS A 87 -0.25 -0.80 -22.89
C HIS A 87 0.70 -0.14 -21.89
N ILE A 88 1.52 -0.93 -21.22
CA ILE A 88 2.41 -0.45 -20.19
C ILE A 88 3.79 -0.23 -20.81
N ASP A 89 4.27 1.02 -20.84
CA ASP A 89 5.67 1.38 -21.15
C ASP A 89 6.62 0.88 -20.04
N LEU A 90 6.58 -0.42 -19.74
CA LEU A 90 7.56 -1.07 -18.87
C LEU A 90 8.87 -1.08 -19.64
N ALA A 91 9.84 -0.30 -19.16
CA ALA A 91 11.24 -0.71 -19.25
C ALA A 91 11.30 -2.22 -18.96
N PRO A 92 11.97 -3.01 -19.82
CA PRO A 92 11.79 -4.45 -19.91
C PRO A 92 11.84 -5.05 -18.51
N VAL A 93 10.78 -5.77 -18.12
CA VAL A 93 10.71 -6.54 -16.88
C VAL A 93 11.80 -7.61 -16.90
N THR A 94 13.03 -7.18 -16.63
CA THR A 94 14.21 -8.03 -16.54
C THR A 94 14.11 -8.70 -15.17
N GLY A 95 13.31 -9.75 -15.10
CA GLY A 95 13.03 -10.45 -13.84
C GLY A 95 11.79 -11.35 -13.80
N CYS A 96 11.00 -11.47 -14.88
CA CYS A 96 9.83 -12.37 -14.89
C CYS A 96 10.18 -13.76 -15.47
N SER A 97 11.13 -14.46 -14.86
CA SER A 97 11.42 -15.88 -15.16
C SER A 97 11.17 -16.81 -13.97
N THR A 98 10.59 -16.32 -12.87
CA THR A 98 10.34 -17.13 -11.66
C THR A 98 8.95 -16.96 -11.05
N LEU A 99 8.01 -16.29 -11.72
CA LEU A 99 6.61 -16.36 -11.29
C LEU A 99 6.03 -17.68 -11.77
N ASN A 100 6.14 -18.70 -10.90
CA ASN A 100 5.35 -19.91 -11.06
C ASN A 100 3.85 -19.55 -11.17
N GLU A 101 3.07 -20.41 -11.82
CA GLU A 101 1.64 -20.21 -12.05
C GLU A 101 0.86 -19.91 -10.74
N THR A 102 1.35 -20.41 -9.61
CA THR A 102 0.81 -20.19 -8.26
C THR A 102 1.02 -18.76 -7.76
N THR A 103 2.14 -18.11 -8.10
CA THR A 103 2.44 -16.72 -7.71
C THR A 103 1.64 -15.74 -8.56
N CYS A 104 1.44 -16.02 -9.85
CA CYS A 104 0.48 -15.28 -10.68
C CYS A 104 -0.94 -15.40 -10.10
N ARG A 105 -1.43 -16.61 -9.81
CA ARG A 105 -2.78 -16.78 -9.22
C ARG A 105 -2.93 -16.10 -7.85
N ARG A 106 -1.90 -16.08 -7.00
CA ARG A 106 -1.93 -15.36 -5.71
C ARG A 106 -1.87 -13.85 -5.87
N ALA A 107 -1.13 -13.34 -6.85
CA ALA A 107 -1.14 -11.92 -7.19
C ALA A 107 -2.54 -11.52 -7.67
N THR A 108 -3.15 -12.27 -8.59
CA THR A 108 -4.53 -12.04 -9.06
C THR A 108 -5.55 -12.19 -7.93
N ALA A 109 -5.40 -13.15 -7.02
CA ALA A 109 -6.31 -13.34 -5.89
C ALA A 109 -6.21 -12.23 -4.82
N ARG A 110 -5.02 -11.66 -4.56
CA ARG A 110 -4.83 -10.50 -3.68
C ARG A 110 -5.25 -9.16 -4.30
N LEU A 111 -5.60 -9.15 -5.59
CA LEU A 111 -6.11 -7.97 -6.29
C LEU A 111 -7.65 -7.86 -6.22
N ILE A 112 -8.34 -8.86 -5.63
CA ILE A 112 -9.81 -8.97 -5.58
C ILE A 112 -10.38 -8.88 -4.13
N GLU A 113 -9.53 -8.84 -3.09
CA GLU A 113 -9.90 -8.47 -1.71
C GLU A 113 -9.49 -7.04 -1.38
#